data_AF-A0A5B7D578-F1
#
_entry.id   AF-A0A5B7D578-F1
#
_cell.length_a   1.000
_cell.length_b   1.000
_cell.length_c   1.000
_cell.angle_alpha   90.00
_cell.angle_beta   90.00
_cell.angle_gamma   90.00
#
_symmetry.space_group_name_H-M   'P 1'
#
loop_
_entity.id
_entity.type
_entity.pdbx_description
1 polymer ?
#
loop_
_entity_poly.entity_id
_entity_poly.type
_entity_poly.pdbx_seq_one_letter_code
_entity_poly.pdbx_strand_id
1 'polypeptide(L)'
;MTPRFTIGDCAGGHRADNRVKNRNVLCVPPDNFRPYITSFQGNNNTDYINAVCVDSTISDFWSLVYDHEVTSVVVLCNPSPLEASVRRLKRPHHLSIS
;
A
#
# COMPACT_ATOMS: atom_id res chain seq x y z
N MET A 1 5.74 13.13 -11.50
CA MET A 1 4.33 13.59 -11.49
C MET A 1 3.69 13.08 -10.23
N THR A 2 3.09 13.96 -9.42
CA THR A 2 2.28 13.53 -8.27
C THR A 2 0.91 13.08 -8.78
N PRO A 3 0.45 11.84 -8.49
CA PRO A 3 -0.87 11.40 -8.90
C PRO A 3 -1.95 12.33 -8.30
N ARG A 4 -2.93 12.72 -9.12
CA ARG A 4 -4.07 13.53 -8.68
C ARG A 4 -5.19 12.60 -8.23
N PHE A 5 -5.42 12.55 -6.93
CA PHE A 5 -6.58 11.88 -6.35
C PHE A 5 -7.77 12.84 -6.28
N THR A 6 -8.96 12.31 -6.52
CA THR A 6 -10.23 13.02 -6.35
C THR A 6 -10.76 12.83 -4.92
N ILE A 7 -11.76 13.64 -4.53
CA ILE A 7 -12.41 13.50 -3.22
C ILE A 7 -13.05 12.10 -3.05
N GLY A 8 -13.53 11.51 -4.15
CA GLY A 8 -14.11 10.17 -4.15
C GLY A 8 -13.09 9.08 -3.81
N ASP A 9 -11.82 9.30 -4.13
CA ASP A 9 -10.74 8.35 -3.85
C ASP A 9 -10.36 8.30 -2.35
N CYS A 10 -10.79 9.28 -1.54
CA CYS A 10 -10.50 9.37 -0.10
C CYS A 10 -11.76 9.24 0.78
N ALA A 11 -12.87 8.75 0.22
CA ALA A 11 -14.18 8.75 0.87
C ALA A 11 -14.18 8.01 2.22
N GLY A 12 -13.43 6.93 2.34
CA GLY A 12 -13.33 6.14 3.57
C GLY A 12 -12.84 6.95 4.77
N GLY A 13 -11.89 7.86 4.59
CA GLY A 13 -11.38 8.70 5.68
C GLY A 13 -12.26 9.88 6.05
N HIS A 14 -13.25 10.22 5.22
CA HIS A 14 -14.22 11.27 5.50
C HIS A 14 -15.51 10.77 6.19
N ARG A 15 -15.66 9.46 6.42
CA ARG A 15 -16.76 8.89 7.20
C ARG A 15 -16.76 9.44 8.63
N ALA A 16 -17.93 9.62 9.23
CA ALA A 16 -18.09 10.25 10.55
C ALA A 16 -17.20 9.58 11.62
N ASP A 17 -17.16 8.24 11.63
CA ASP A 17 -16.40 7.44 12.60
C ASP A 17 -14.88 7.48 12.38
N ASN A 18 -14.44 7.89 11.18
CA ASN A 18 -13.03 7.94 10.78
C ASN A 18 -12.45 9.36 10.83
N ARG A 19 -13.30 10.39 10.72
CA ARG A 19 -12.86 11.79 10.65
C ARG A 19 -12.09 12.22 11.89
N VAL A 20 -12.50 11.71 13.06
CA VAL A 20 -11.83 11.96 14.36
C VAL A 20 -10.45 11.30 14.47
N LYS A 21 -10.15 10.32 13.61
CA LYS A 21 -8.87 9.60 13.57
C LYS A 21 -7.82 10.31 12.69
N ASN A 22 -8.21 11.41 12.04
CA ASN A 22 -7.33 12.23 11.20
C ASN A 22 -6.88 13.48 11.95
N ARG A 23 -5.57 13.70 12.04
CA ARG A 23 -5.01 14.94 12.60
C ARG A 23 -5.39 16.18 11.78
N ASN A 24 -5.56 16.03 10.46
CA ASN A 24 -5.99 17.08 9.54
C ASN A 24 -6.97 16.50 8.52
N VAL A 25 -8.11 17.15 8.32
CA VAL A 25 -9.15 16.73 7.36
C VAL A 25 -8.70 16.84 5.90
N LEU A 26 -7.69 17.66 5.60
CA LEU A 26 -7.10 17.78 4.26
C LEU A 26 -6.01 16.72 3.99
N CYS A 27 -5.60 15.97 5.00
CA CYS A 27 -4.55 14.96 4.91
C CYS A 27 -5.13 13.57 5.19
N VAL A 28 -5.83 13.03 4.19
CA VAL A 28 -6.56 11.76 4.26
C VAL A 28 -6.00 10.81 3.18
N PRO A 29 -5.76 9.52 3.49
CA PRO A 29 -5.18 8.60 2.53
C PRO A 29 -6.22 8.18 1.49
N PRO A 30 -5.80 7.90 0.24
CA PRO A 30 -6.66 7.27 -0.75
C PRO A 30 -7.06 5.84 -0.35
N ASP A 31 -8.32 5.46 -0.59
CA ASP A 31 -8.92 4.19 -0.19
C ASP A 31 -8.24 2.98 -0.85
N ASN A 32 -7.76 3.13 -2.09
CA ASN A 32 -7.07 2.06 -2.82
C ASN A 32 -5.64 1.80 -2.32
N PHE A 33 -5.06 2.71 -1.54
CA PHE A 33 -3.67 2.63 -1.08
C PHE A 33 -3.56 2.61 0.44
N ARG A 34 -4.67 2.67 1.18
CA ARG A 34 -4.63 2.58 2.65
C ARG A 34 -4.61 1.12 3.13
N PRO A 35 -3.90 0.81 4.23
CA PRO A 35 -3.99 -0.51 4.85
C PRO A 35 -5.32 -0.69 5.59
N TYR A 36 -5.76 -1.95 5.71
CA TYR A 36 -6.98 -2.35 6.43
C TYR A 36 -6.63 -3.08 7.72
N ILE A 37 -7.23 -2.68 8.84
CA ILE A 37 -7.08 -3.39 10.11
C ILE A 37 -8.05 -4.58 10.14
N THR A 38 -7.51 -5.80 10.24
CA THR A 38 -8.29 -7.05 10.25
C THR A 38 -8.44 -7.66 11.64
N SER A 39 -7.60 -7.27 12.60
CA SER A 39 -7.49 -7.91 13.92
C SER A 39 -8.60 -7.55 14.91
N PHE A 40 -9.27 -6.41 14.73
CA PHE A 40 -10.28 -5.88 15.66
C PHE A 40 -11.56 -5.47 14.95
N GLN A 41 -12.24 -6.45 14.34
CA GLN A 41 -13.56 -6.26 13.75
C GLN A 41 -14.65 -6.46 14.81
N GLY A 42 -14.83 -5.48 15.68
CA GLY A 42 -15.85 -5.53 16.73
C GLY A 42 -15.88 -4.29 17.63
N ASN A 43 -17.10 -3.86 17.95
CA ASN A 43 -17.48 -2.90 18.99
C ASN A 43 -16.88 -1.50 18.76
N ASN A 44 -17.50 -0.71 17.88
CA ASN A 44 -17.19 0.70 17.59
C ASN A 44 -15.84 0.98 16.88
N ASN A 45 -15.02 -0.04 16.64
CA ASN A 45 -13.77 0.10 15.93
C ASN A 45 -13.99 -0.10 14.41
N THR A 46 -13.35 0.76 13.61
CA THR A 46 -13.39 0.67 12.14
C THR A 46 -12.10 0.05 11.63
N ASP A 47 -12.10 -0.42 10.39
CA ASP A 47 -10.91 -0.90 9.67
C ASP A 47 -9.91 0.21 9.29
N TYR A 48 -10.14 1.44 9.78
CA TYR A 48 -9.49 2.65 9.30
C TYR A 48 -8.32 3.07 10.18
N ILE A 49 -7.20 3.30 9.50
CA ILE A 49 -6.05 4.06 9.99
C ILE A 49 -5.63 5.06 8.92
N ASN A 50 -5.24 6.26 9.35
CA ASN A 50 -4.68 7.27 8.44
C ASN A 50 -3.23 6.88 8.09
N ALA A 51 -3.07 5.99 7.14
CA ALA A 51 -1.80 5.52 6.61
C ALA A 51 -1.94 5.13 5.14
N VAL A 52 -0.81 5.05 4.43
CA VAL A 52 -0.74 4.62 3.03
C VAL A 52 0.34 3.55 2.86
N CYS A 53 0.03 2.51 2.10
CA CYS A 53 0.99 1.52 1.63
C CYS A 53 1.81 2.15 0.49
N VAL A 54 3.11 2.29 0.71
CA VAL A 54 4.04 2.86 -0.28
C VAL A 54 4.75 1.72 -1.00
N ASP A 55 4.40 1.48 -2.27
CA ASP A 55 5.03 0.45 -3.12
C ASP A 55 6.36 0.94 -3.78
N SER A 56 6.90 2.10 -3.38
CA SER A 56 7.93 2.78 -4.17
C SER A 56 9.38 2.38 -3.88
N THR A 57 9.69 1.71 -2.76
CA THR A 57 11.10 1.44 -2.41
C THR A 57 11.80 0.53 -3.40
N ILE A 58 11.08 -0.35 -4.09
CA ILE A 58 11.70 -1.27 -5.07
C ILE A 58 12.12 -0.52 -6.32
N SER A 59 11.27 0.37 -6.84
CA SER A 59 11.62 1.16 -8.02
C SER A 59 12.75 2.13 -7.70
N ASP A 60 12.63 2.84 -6.57
CA ASP A 60 13.64 3.79 -6.11
C ASP A 60 14.99 3.10 -5.84
N PHE A 61 14.97 1.87 -5.30
CA PHE A 61 16.16 1.05 -5.11
C PHE A 61 16.87 0.72 -6.44
N TRP A 62 16.12 0.32 -7.48
CA TRP A 62 16.72 0.02 -8.78
C TRP A 62 17.21 1.27 -9.52
N SER A 63 16.55 2.41 -9.34
CA SER A 63 17.06 3.70 -9.82
C SER A 63 18.41 4.03 -9.18
N LEU A 64 18.56 3.84 -7.87
CA LEU A 64 19.83 4.04 -7.17
C LEU A 64 20.94 3.09 -7.68
N VAL A 65 20.61 1.81 -7.90
CA VAL A 65 21.54 0.82 -8.46
C VAL A 65 22.05 1.26 -9.84
N TYR A 66 21.14 1.77 -10.68
CA TYR A 66 21.47 2.26 -12.02
C TYR A 66 22.34 3.52 -11.97
N ASP A 67 21.93 4.53 -11.20
CA ASP A 67 22.61 5.84 -11.12
C ASP A 67 24.04 5.75 -10.57
N HIS A 68 24.31 4.75 -9.72
CA HIS A 68 25.63 4.51 -9.12
C HIS A 68 26.42 3.37 -9.78
N GLU A 69 25.98 2.86 -10.94
CA GLU A 69 26.63 1.77 -11.68
C GLU A 69 26.94 0.55 -10.79
N VAL A 70 26.03 0.22 -9.86
CA VAL A 70 26.24 -0.85 -8.90
C VAL A 70 26.27 -2.20 -9.62
N THR A 71 27.38 -2.93 -9.49
CA THR A 71 27.61 -4.22 -10.16
C THR A 71 27.17 -5.42 -9.32
N SER A 72 26.97 -5.27 -8.02
CA SER A 72 26.58 -6.34 -7.11
C SER A 72 25.70 -5.85 -5.96
N VAL A 73 24.64 -6.60 -5.66
CA VAL A 73 23.70 -6.37 -4.55
C VAL A 73 23.70 -7.61 -3.66
N VAL A 74 24.08 -7.46 -2.40
CA VAL A 74 24.10 -8.56 -1.41
C VAL A 74 22.88 -8.45 -0.50
N VAL A 75 22.01 -9.46 -0.55
CA VAL A 75 20.80 -9.53 0.30
C VAL A 75 21.10 -10.43 1.51
N LEU A 76 21.19 -9.84 2.70
CA LEU A 76 21.53 -10.56 3.95
C LEU A 76 20.30 -11.12 4.69
N CYS A 77 19.10 -10.92 4.16
CA CYS A 77 17.85 -11.32 4.79
C CYS A 77 17.10 -12.34 3.92
N ASN A 78 16.49 -13.34 4.55
CA ASN A 78 15.53 -14.24 3.91
C ASN A 78 14.10 -13.82 4.29
N PRO A 79 13.29 -13.27 3.36
CA PRO A 79 11.91 -12.90 3.69
C PRO A 79 11.11 -14.15 4.07
N SER A 80 10.26 -14.05 5.08
CA SER A 80 9.44 -15.17 5.53
C SER A 80 8.51 -15.62 4.38
N PRO A 81 8.20 -16.93 4.26
CA PRO A 81 7.34 -17.45 3.18
C PRO A 81 5.93 -16.81 3.11
N LEU A 82 5.45 -16.24 4.22
CA LEU A 82 4.17 -15.52 4.27
C LEU A 82 4.19 -14.23 3.42
N GLU A 83 5.30 -13.50 3.40
CA GLU A 83 5.43 -12.24 2.65
C GLU A 83 5.57 -12.46 1.13
N ALA A 84 6.16 -13.58 0.72
CA ALA A 84 6.33 -13.94 -0.69
C ALA A 84 5.00 -14.35 -1.38
N SER A 85 4.06 -14.91 -0.62
CA SER A 85 2.78 -15.41 -1.15
C SER A 85 1.81 -14.28 -1.52
N VAL A 86 1.85 -13.15 -0.80
CA VAL A 86 1.02 -11.98 -1.08
C VAL A 86 1.32 -11.39 -2.48
N ARG A 87 2.58 -11.44 -2.91
CA ARG A 87 3.00 -10.94 -4.24
C ARG A 87 2.62 -11.86 -5.40
N ARG A 88 2.40 -13.14 -5.15
CA ARG A 88 2.10 -14.14 -6.20
C ARG A 88 0.62 -14.17 -6.62
N LEU A 89 -0.27 -13.59 -5.82
CA LEU A 89 -1.71 -13.50 -6.10
C LEU A 89 -2.11 -12.37 -7.07
N LYS A 90 -1.17 -11.47 -7.45
CA LYS A 90 -1.40 -10.45 -8.51
C LYS A 90 -1.01 -10.93 -9.92
N ARG A 91 -1.19 -12.21 -10.27
CA ARG A 91 -1.18 -12.62 -11.69
C ARG A 91 -2.60 -12.60 -12.23
N PRO A 92 -2.93 -11.78 -13.24
CA PRO A 92 -4.26 -11.79 -13.82
C PRO A 92 -4.51 -13.13 -14.52
N HIS A 93 -5.66 -13.73 -14.20
CA HIS A 93 -6.23 -14.84 -14.94
C HIS A 93 -6.59 -14.35 -16.34
N HIS A 94 -5.71 -14.53 -17.31
CA HIS A 94 -6.12 -14.64 -18.70
C HIS A 94 -5.07 -15.43 -19.48
N LEU A 95 -5.46 -16.64 -19.87
CA LEU A 95 -5.08 -17.39 -21.08
C LEU A 95 -5.47 -18.86 -20.86
N SER A 96 -6.76 -19.15 -21.00
CA SER A 96 -7.15 -20.46 -21.54
C SER A 96 -7.00 -20.34 -23.06
N ILE A 97 -6.04 -21.07 -23.62
CA ILE A 97 -6.04 -21.41 -25.04
C ILE A 97 -5.98 -22.94 -25.11
N SER A 98 -7.07 -23.47 -25.65
CA SER A 98 -7.30 -24.76 -26.34
C SER A 98 -6.70 -26.03 -25.77
#